data_AF-A0A6B3GN90-F1
#
_entry.id   AF-A0A6B3GN90-F1
#
_cell.length_a   1.000
_cell.length_b   1.000
_cell.length_c   1.000
_cell.angle_alpha   90.00
_cell.angle_beta   90.00
_cell.angle_gamma   90.00
#
_symmetry.space_group_name_H-M   'P 1'
#
loop_
_entity.id
_entity.type
_entity.pdbx_description
1 polymer ?
#
loop_
_entity_poly.entity_id
_entity_poly.type
_entity_poly.pdbx_seq_one_letter_code
_entity_poly.pdbx_strand_id
1 'polypeptide(L)' 'AGVREWARAVRPGGTLALFHPIGRAALAARQGRTLAPDDLRAEGPLTALLEANGWRIRSYADEPERHLVLAGRAG' A
#
# COMPACT_ATOMS: atom_id res chain seq x y z
N ALA A 1 -13.31 6.46 7.39
CA ALA A 1 -13.37 7.17 6.09
C ALA A 1 -12.27 6.61 5.17
N GLY A 2 -11.05 7.14 5.10
CA GLY A 2 -9.88 6.45 4.50
C GLY A 2 -10.09 5.69 3.17
N VAL A 3 -9.32 4.62 2.99
CA VAL A 3 -9.37 3.75 1.78
C VAL A 3 -10.72 3.06 1.57
N ARG A 4 -11.58 2.97 2.59
CA ARG A 4 -12.96 2.46 2.47
C ARG A 4 -13.85 3.34 1.62
N GLU A 5 -13.73 4.68 1.75
CA GLU A 5 -14.52 5.59 0.91
C GLU A 5 -14.13 5.48 -0.55
N TRP A 6 -12.84 5.26 -0.82
CA TRP A 6 -12.37 5.04 -2.18
C TRP A 6 -12.97 3.77 -2.77
N ALA A 7 -13.05 2.69 -1.98
CA ALA A 7 -13.70 1.45 -2.42
C ALA A 7 -15.19 1.68 -2.75
N ARG A 8 -15.87 2.56 -2.00
CA ARG A 8 -17.26 2.94 -2.26
C ARG A 8 -17.45 3.67 -3.59
N ALA A 9 -16.51 4.54 -3.96
CA ALA A 9 -16.62 5.37 -5.16
C ALA A 9 -16.11 4.67 -6.44
N VAL A 10 -15.28 3.62 -6.30
CA VAL A 10 -14.64 2.93 -7.43
C VAL A 10 -15.50 1.77 -7.93
N ARG A 11 -15.75 1.75 -9.23
CA ARG A 11 -16.48 0.66 -9.91
C ARG A 11 -15.77 -0.70 -9.77
N PRO A 12 -16.50 -1.83 -9.85
CA PRO A 12 -15.88 -3.15 -9.97
C PRO A 12 -14.85 -3.20 -11.10
N GLY A 13 -13.68 -3.78 -10.81
CA GLY A 13 -12.53 -3.82 -11.73
C GLY A 13 -11.60 -2.61 -11.65
N GLY A 14 -11.95 -1.55 -10.91
CA GLY A 14 -11.05 -0.43 -10.66
C GLY A 14 -9.82 -0.82 -9.83
N THR A 15 -8.73 -0.06 -10.01
CA THR A 15 -7.43 -0.31 -9.36
C THR A 15 -7.03 0.89 -8.53
N LEU A 16 -6.66 0.64 -7.27
CA LEU A 16 -5.94 1.56 -6.41
C LEU A 16 -4.43 1.35 -6.57
N ALA A 17 -3.68 2.43 -6.77
CA ALA A 17 -2.24 2.43 -6.75
C ALA A 17 -1.73 3.27 -5.57
N LEU A 18 -0.89 2.68 -4.72
CA LEU A 18 -0.10 3.41 -3.72
C LEU A 18 1.34 3.45 -4.19
N PHE A 19 1.93 4.64 -4.24
CA PHE A 19 3.25 4.83 -4.83
C PHE A 19 4.12 5.75 -3.98
N HIS A 20 5.40 5.40 -3.89
CA HIS A 20 6.46 6.27 -3.40
C HIS A 20 7.71 6.10 -4.27
N PRO A 21 8.39 7.19 -4.68
CA PRO A 21 9.50 7.15 -5.66
C PRO A 21 10.84 6.62 -5.10
N ILE A 22 10.81 5.95 -3.94
CA ILE A 22 11.91 5.20 -3.32
C ILE A 22 11.30 4.17 -2.37
N GLY A 23 12.00 3.06 -2.15
CA GLY A 23 11.60 1.99 -1.24
C GLY A 23 11.55 2.43 0.22
N ARG A 24 10.87 1.64 1.06
CA ARG A 24 10.66 1.98 2.49
C ARG A 24 11.98 2.06 3.25
N ALA A 25 12.91 1.14 3.00
CA ALA A 25 14.22 1.12 3.65
C ALA A 25 15.05 2.36 3.26
N ALA A 26 15.08 2.70 1.97
CA ALA A 26 15.77 3.89 1.47
C ALA A 26 15.16 5.19 2.02
N LEU A 27 13.82 5.27 2.11
CA LEU A 27 13.12 6.40 2.72
C LEU A 27 13.43 6.53 4.21
N ALA A 28 13.43 5.41 4.96
CA ALA A 28 13.77 5.42 6.38
C ALA A 28 15.21 5.93 6.60
N ALA A 29 16.17 5.42 5.83
CA ALA A 29 17.56 5.87 5.89
C ALA A 29 17.71 7.37 5.60
N ARG A 30 17.00 7.89 4.58
CA ARG A 30 16.96 9.34 4.27
C ARG A 30 16.38 10.18 5.40
N GLN A 31 15.55 9.59 6.25
CA GLN A 31 14.96 10.22 7.43
C GLN A 31 15.78 9.96 8.70
N GLY A 32 16.97 9.37 8.60
CA GLY A 32 17.84 9.09 9.75
C GLY A 32 17.30 8.00 10.68
N ARG A 33 16.46 7.09 10.18
CA ARG A 33 15.82 6.02 10.97
C ARG A 33 15.88 4.67 10.26
N THR A 34 15.60 3.61 11.00
CA THR A 34 15.39 2.26 10.44
C THR A 34 13.91 2.02 10.12
N LEU A 35 13.62 0.88 9.47
CA LEU A 35 12.24 0.43 9.30
C LEU A 35 11.62 0.16 10.68
N ALA A 36 10.45 0.74 10.91
CA ALA A 36 9.71 0.54 12.14
C ALA A 36 9.02 -0.85 12.10
N PRO A 37 8.99 -1.61 13.21
CA PRO A 37 8.30 -2.90 13.27
C PRO A 37 6.80 -2.80 12.93
N ASP A 38 6.19 -1.64 13.10
CA ASP A 38 4.79 -1.31 12.87
C ASP A 38 4.55 -0.50 11.58
N ASP A 39 5.52 -0.48 10.64
CA ASP A 39 5.37 0.23 9.37
C ASP A 39 4.14 -0.27 8.59
N LEU A 40 3.10 0.57 8.57
CA LEU A 40 1.84 0.27 7.89
C LEU A 40 2.01 -0.04 6.39
N ARG A 41 3.11 0.40 5.77
CA ARG A 41 3.39 0.13 4.36
C ARG A 41 4.04 -1.22 4.12
N ALA A 42 4.41 -1.95 5.17
CA ALA A 42 4.86 -3.34 5.04
C ALA A 42 3.73 -4.23 4.51
N GLU A 43 4.10 -5.26 3.75
CA GLU A 43 3.14 -6.08 3.00
C GLU A 43 2.04 -6.67 3.88
N GLY A 44 2.36 -7.26 5.03
CA GLY A 44 1.39 -7.85 5.95
C GLY A 44 0.37 -6.83 6.49
N PRO A 45 0.81 -5.80 7.25
CA PRO A 45 -0.08 -4.75 7.75
C PRO A 45 -0.90 -4.06 6.66
N LEU A 46 -0.29 -3.79 5.50
CA LEU A 46 -0.98 -3.14 4.38
C LEU A 46 -2.04 -4.05 3.77
N THR A 47 -1.75 -5.34 3.61
CA THR A 47 -2.73 -6.33 3.13
C THR A 47 -3.94 -6.36 4.05
N ALA A 48 -3.72 -6.52 5.36
CA ALA A 48 -4.79 -6.56 6.34
C ALA A 48 -5.66 -5.28 6.31
N LEU A 49 -5.02 -4.10 6.22
CA LEU A 49 -5.73 -2.83 6.09
C LEU A 49 -6.58 -2.76 4.82
N LEU A 50 -6.02 -3.13 3.67
CA LEU A 50 -6.70 -3.02 2.37
C LEU A 50 -7.86 -4.02 2.27
N GLU A 51 -7.66 -5.27 2.70
CA GLU A 51 -8.70 -6.30 2.70
C GLU A 51 -9.88 -5.94 3.59
N ALA A 52 -9.62 -5.45 4.80
CA ALA A 52 -10.66 -4.98 5.72
C ALA A 52 -11.49 -3.82 5.15
N ASN A 53 -11.00 -3.15 4.10
CA ASN A 53 -11.63 -1.98 3.50
C ASN A 53 -12.04 -2.18 2.04
N GLY A 54 -12.17 -3.42 1.58
CA GLY A 54 -12.77 -3.76 0.28
C GLY A 54 -11.81 -3.74 -0.91
N TRP A 55 -10.52 -3.91 -0.65
CA TRP A 55 -9.46 -3.98 -1.66
C TRP A 55 -8.72 -5.32 -1.58
N ARG A 56 -8.25 -5.82 -2.72
CA ARG A 56 -7.39 -7.01 -2.79
C ARG A 56 -6.08 -6.66 -3.47
N ILE A 57 -4.96 -6.84 -2.77
CA ILE A 57 -3.62 -6.63 -3.35
C ILE A 57 -3.42 -7.63 -4.49
N ARG A 58 -2.85 -7.13 -5.60
CA ARG A 58 -2.46 -7.92 -6.78
C ARG A 58 -0.96 -7.89 -7.03
N SER A 59 -0.30 -6.83 -6.57
CA SER A 59 1.14 -6.65 -6.68
C SER A 59 1.62 -5.77 -5.53
N TYR A 60 2.75 -6.16 -4.94
CA TYR A 60 3.48 -5.41 -3.93
C TYR A 60 4.96 -5.41 -4.34
N ALA A 61 5.55 -4.24 -4.50
CA ALA A 61 6.97 -4.05 -4.80
C ALA A 61 7.55 -3.02 -3.83
N ASP A 62 8.62 -3.40 -3.13
CA ASP A 62 9.37 -2.54 -2.20
C ASP A 62 10.86 -2.66 -2.54
N GLU A 63 11.26 -1.90 -3.55
CA GLU A 63 12.60 -1.88 -4.13
C GLU A 63 13.26 -0.53 -3.82
N PRO A 64 14.60 -0.41 -3.80
CA PRO A 64 15.27 0.85 -3.50
C PRO A 64 14.76 2.04 -4.34
N GLU A 65 14.41 1.79 -5.59
CA GLU A 65 13.96 2.77 -6.58
C GLU A 65 12.46 3.08 -6.50
N ARG A 66 11.64 2.23 -5.88
CA ARG A 66 10.20 2.50 -5.68
C ARG A 66 9.54 1.60 -4.62
N HIS A 67 8.51 2.16 -4.00
CA HIS A 67 7.45 1.38 -3.36
C HIS A 67 6.19 1.50 -4.22
N LEU A 68 5.66 0.37 -4.69
CA LEU A 68 4.44 0.33 -5.51
C LEU A 68 3.53 -0.80 -5.02
N VAL A 69 2.27 -0.47 -4.79
CA VAL A 69 1.23 -1.44 -4.46
C VAL A 69 0.04 -1.23 -5.38
N LEU A 70 -0.41 -2.31 -6.01
CA LEU A 70 -1.61 -2.34 -6.84
C LEU A 70 -2.65 -3.20 -6.16
N ALA A 71 -3.84 -2.64 -5.95
CA ALA A 71 -4.97 -3.36 -5.36
C ALA A 71 -6.23 -3.19 -6.21
N GLY A 72 -6.91 -4.29 -6.51
CA GLY A 72 -8.20 -4.26 -7.20
C GLY A 72 -9.34 -4.04 -6.20
N ARG A 73 -10.40 -3.34 -6.63
CA ARG A 73 -11.65 -3.31 -5.87
C ARG A 73 -12.17 -4.74 -5.69
N ALA A 74 -12.36 -5.16 -4.44
CA ALA A 74 -13.01 -6.43 -4.14
C ALA A 74 -14.47 -6.38 -4.62
N GLY A 75 -15.05 -7.52 -4.98
CA GLY A 75 -16.44 -7.64 -5.45
C GLY A 75 -17.45 -6.99 -4.52
#